data_AF-A0A3D2NQ22-F1
#
_entry.id   AF-A0A3D2NQ22-F1
#
_cell.length_a   1.000
_cell.length_b   1.000
_cell.length_c   1.000
_cell.angle_alpha   90.00
_cell.angle_beta   90.00
_cell.angle_gamma   90.00
#
_symmetry.space_group_name_H-M   'P 1'
#
loop_
_entity.id
_entity.type
_entity.pdbx_description
1 polymer ?
#
loop_
_entity_poly.entity_id
_entity_poly.type
_entity_poly.pdbx_seq_one_letter_code
_entity_poly.pdbx_strand_id
1 'polypeptide(L)'
;SAVLTLVLKVLLLPWLLHRLIQKLNVKWDVETLINIPSTMLVGIGIVIFAFNLAAPITEMAEGLTRGLIGIALASVLLSFLMMLTRRKAVSQVVAFLSLENSLFFAATSATQGMPLVVEFGIALDVMVASFIFGIFFFQIRETFDSLDITNMENLKDD
;
A
#
# COMPACT_ATOMS: atom_id res chain seq x y z
N SER A 1 8.30 15.28 -16.59
CA SER A 1 7.38 14.47 -15.78
C SER A 1 8.08 13.72 -14.64
N ALA A 2 9.10 12.89 -14.90
CA ALA A 2 9.80 12.11 -13.86
C ALA A 2 10.35 12.91 -12.67
N VAL A 3 10.91 14.11 -12.90
CA VAL A 3 11.40 15.00 -11.82
C VAL A 3 10.26 15.50 -10.94
N LEU A 4 9.10 15.83 -11.52
CA LEU A 4 7.92 16.26 -10.78
C LEU A 4 7.36 15.10 -9.94
N THR A 5 7.33 13.89 -10.49
CA THR A 5 6.89 12.68 -9.77
C THR A 5 7.83 12.34 -8.61
N LEU A 6 9.14 12.49 -8.79
CA LEU A 6 10.14 12.32 -7.74
C LEU A 6 9.93 13.33 -6.62
N VAL A 7 9.80 14.62 -6.94
CA VAL A 7 9.60 15.67 -5.92
C VAL A 7 8.31 15.43 -5.14
N LEU A 8 7.22 15.08 -5.83
CA LEU A 8 5.93 14.82 -5.18
C LEU A 8 5.95 13.56 -4.31
N LYS A 9 6.39 12.42 -4.85
CA LYS A 9 6.32 11.13 -4.15
C LYS A 9 7.45 10.95 -3.12
N VAL A 10 8.64 11.50 -3.34
CA VAL A 10 9.82 11.24 -2.50
C VAL A 10 10.05 12.33 -1.44
N LEU A 11 9.61 13.57 -1.68
CA LEU A 11 9.80 14.66 -0.73
C LEU A 11 8.48 15.11 -0.11
N LEU A 12 7.51 15.45 -0.96
CA LEU A 12 6.31 16.17 -0.53
C LEU A 12 5.35 15.25 0.25
N LEU A 13 5.03 14.07 -0.30
CA LEU A 13 4.20 13.06 0.35
C LEU A 13 4.74 12.59 1.71
N PRO A 14 6.01 12.16 1.84
CA PRO A 14 6.53 11.73 3.13
C PRO A 14 6.61 12.87 4.15
N TRP A 15 6.92 14.10 3.72
CA TRP A 15 6.91 15.26 4.61
C TRP A 15 5.50 15.56 5.16
N LEU A 16 4.49 15.52 4.28
CA LEU A 16 3.09 15.75 4.67
C LEU A 16 2.60 14.65 5.62
N LEU A 17 2.87 13.38 5.30
CA LEU A 17 2.53 12.24 6.16
C LEU A 17 3.19 12.36 7.53
N HIS A 18 4.49 12.68 7.57
CA HIS A 18 5.21 12.83 8.85
C HIS A 18 4.60 13.94 9.71
N ARG A 19 4.22 15.07 9.08
CA ARG A 19 3.58 16.19 9.76
C ARG A 19 2.18 15.85 10.29
N LEU A 20 1.41 15.06 9.53
CA LEU A 20 0.09 14.58 9.92
C LEU A 20 0.16 13.55 11.06
N ILE A 21 1.12 12.63 11.00
CA ILE A 21 1.36 11.63 12.06
C ILE A 21 1.67 12.33 13.39
N GLN A 22 2.54 13.35 13.36
CA GLN A 22 2.88 14.13 14.56
C GLN A 22 1.69 14.92 15.09
N LYS A 23 0.86 15.50 14.22
CA LYS A 23 -0.32 16.28 14.64
C LYS A 23 -1.46 15.42 15.19
N LEU A 24 -1.71 14.24 14.63
CA LEU A 24 -2.82 13.39 15.01
C LEU A 24 -2.51 12.42 16.16
N ASN A 25 -1.27 12.45 16.69
CA ASN A 25 -0.81 11.54 17.75
C ASN A 25 -1.19 10.07 17.44
N VAL A 26 -1.05 9.69 16.17
CA VAL A 26 -1.36 8.35 15.70
C VAL A 26 -0.33 7.43 16.33
N LYS A 27 -0.72 6.80 17.43
CA LYS A 27 0.04 5.68 17.98
C LYS A 27 0.12 4.64 16.86
N TRP A 28 1.33 4.36 16.40
CA TRP A 28 1.63 3.23 15.55
C TRP A 28 1.43 1.95 16.39
N ASP A 29 0.20 1.70 16.82
CA ASP A 29 -0.18 0.39 17.29
C ASP A 29 -0.26 -0.46 16.03
N VAL A 30 0.89 -1.07 15.73
CA VAL A 30 1.01 -2.17 14.80
C VAL A 30 0.29 -3.35 15.47
N GLU A 31 -1.04 -3.28 15.55
CA GLU A 31 -1.89 -4.41 15.90
C GLU A 31 -1.82 -5.40 14.72
N THR A 32 -0.67 -6.05 14.57
CA THR A 32 -0.54 -7.25 13.75
C THR A 32 -1.39 -8.34 14.40
N LEU A 33 -2.20 -9.04 13.59
CA LEU A 33 -2.96 -10.21 14.08
C LEU A 33 -2.08 -11.29 14.73
N ILE A 34 -0.80 -11.31 14.35
CA ILE A 34 0.20 -12.33 14.65
C ILE A 34 1.46 -11.62 15.14
N ASN A 35 2.21 -12.21 16.07
CA ASN A 35 3.48 -11.66 16.55
C ASN A 35 4.45 -11.32 15.40
N ILE A 36 5.15 -10.19 15.52
CA ILE A 36 6.09 -9.70 14.49
C ILE A 36 7.18 -10.75 14.14
N PRO A 37 7.79 -11.47 15.10
CA PRO A 37 8.77 -12.51 14.77
C PRO A 37 8.21 -13.69 13.95
N SER A 38 6.98 -14.14 14.22
CA SER A 38 6.38 -15.25 13.47
C SER A 38 5.99 -14.83 12.07
N THR A 39 5.50 -13.60 11.87
CA THR A 39 5.27 -13.07 10.51
C THR A 39 6.57 -12.91 9.71
N MET A 40 7.68 -12.54 10.35
CA MET A 40 9.01 -12.54 9.70
C MET A 40 9.44 -13.94 9.27
N LEU A 41 9.27 -14.96 10.13
CA LEU A 41 9.59 -16.35 9.77
C LEU A 41 8.75 -16.86 8.59
N VAL A 42 7.45 -16.56 8.59
CA VAL A 42 6.57 -16.87 7.45
C VAL A 42 7.04 -16.13 6.20
N GLY A 43 7.43 -14.86 6.32
CA GLY A 43 7.98 -14.08 5.22
C GLY A 43 9.24 -14.70 4.61
N ILE A 44 10.17 -15.18 5.43
CA ILE A 44 11.37 -15.90 4.96
C ILE A 44 10.95 -17.19 4.22
N GLY A 45 10.02 -17.96 4.78
CA GLY A 45 9.49 -19.16 4.13
C GLY A 45 8.85 -18.86 2.78
N ILE A 46 8.09 -17.77 2.68
CA ILE A 46 7.47 -17.31 1.43
C ILE A 46 8.54 -16.94 0.40
N VAL A 47 9.60 -16.25 0.79
CA VAL A 47 10.69 -15.89 -0.15
C VAL A 47 11.35 -17.16 -0.69
N ILE A 48 11.71 -18.11 0.17
CA ILE A 48 12.32 -19.38 -0.25
C ILE A 48 11.37 -20.15 -1.18
N PHE A 49 10.09 -20.21 -0.83
CA PHE A 49 9.06 -20.84 -1.66
C PHE A 49 8.94 -20.15 -3.02
N ALA A 50 8.95 -18.81 -3.06
CA ALA A 50 8.82 -18.03 -4.27
C ALA A 50 9.96 -18.30 -5.26
N PHE A 51 11.20 -18.35 -4.78
CA PHE A 51 12.35 -18.66 -5.63
C PHE A 51 12.31 -20.11 -6.15
N ASN A 52 11.84 -21.07 -5.35
CA ASN A 52 11.64 -22.45 -5.81
C ASN A 52 10.54 -22.54 -6.87
N LEU A 53 9.43 -21.83 -6.68
CA LEU A 53 8.32 -21.80 -7.64
C LEU A 53 8.72 -21.10 -8.94
N ALA A 54 9.57 -20.08 -8.86
CA ALA A 54 10.10 -19.37 -10.02
C ALA A 54 11.21 -20.14 -10.75
N ALA A 55 11.84 -21.14 -10.13
CA ALA A 55 12.97 -21.89 -10.68
C ALA A 55 12.73 -22.47 -12.10
N PRO A 56 11.62 -23.19 -12.41
CA PRO A 56 11.40 -23.73 -13.75
C PRO A 56 11.22 -22.63 -14.81
N ILE A 57 10.57 -21.51 -14.44
CA ILE A 57 10.38 -20.36 -15.34
C ILE A 57 11.71 -19.65 -15.59
N THR A 58 12.52 -19.56 -14.54
CA THR A 58 13.86 -18.98 -14.52
C THR A 58 14.82 -19.81 -15.37
N GLU A 59 14.69 -21.13 -15.40
CA GLU A 59 15.55 -21.99 -16.22
C GLU A 59 15.46 -21.69 -17.71
N MET A 60 14.25 -21.31 -18.17
CA MET A 60 13.96 -20.93 -19.55
C MET A 60 14.35 -19.48 -19.88
N ALA A 61 14.64 -18.66 -18.88
CA ALA A 61 15.02 -17.26 -19.03
C ALA A 61 16.54 -17.10 -19.14
N GLU A 62 17.01 -16.32 -20.11
CA GLU A 62 18.43 -16.00 -20.27
C GLU A 62 18.85 -14.78 -19.44
N GLY A 63 20.08 -14.82 -18.91
CA GLY A 63 20.76 -13.67 -18.30
C GLY A 63 20.13 -13.10 -17.03
N LEU A 64 20.14 -11.77 -16.91
CA LEU A 64 19.76 -11.01 -15.70
C LEU A 64 18.29 -11.21 -15.28
N THR A 65 17.44 -11.57 -16.25
CA THR A 65 16.01 -11.86 -16.09
C THR A 65 15.74 -13.02 -15.14
N ARG A 66 16.71 -13.93 -14.95
CA ARG A 66 16.59 -15.07 -14.02
C ARG A 66 16.28 -14.65 -12.59
N GLY A 67 17.03 -13.70 -12.05
CA GLY A 67 16.85 -13.26 -10.67
C GLY A 67 15.59 -12.41 -10.47
N LEU A 68 15.20 -11.65 -11.50
CA LEU A 68 14.11 -10.69 -11.42
C LEU A 68 12.75 -11.36 -11.25
N ILE A 69 12.52 -12.53 -11.88
CA ILE A 69 11.25 -13.27 -11.76
C ILE A 69 11.04 -13.77 -10.32
N GLY A 70 12.08 -14.34 -9.70
CA GLY A 70 12.01 -14.80 -8.30
C GLY A 70 11.78 -13.64 -7.33
N ILE A 71 12.47 -12.51 -7.53
CA ILE A 71 12.28 -11.30 -6.71
C ILE A 71 10.86 -10.75 -6.88
N ALA A 72 10.36 -10.70 -8.10
CA ALA A 72 9.02 -10.21 -8.40
C ALA A 72 7.95 -11.07 -7.74
N LEU A 73 8.04 -12.39 -7.89
CA LEU A 73 7.11 -13.33 -7.28
C LEU A 73 7.14 -13.21 -5.74
N ALA A 74 8.33 -13.12 -5.15
CA ALA A 74 8.50 -12.94 -3.71
C ALA A 74 7.85 -11.62 -3.23
N SER A 75 8.07 -10.51 -3.95
CA SER A 75 7.52 -9.21 -3.60
C SER A 75 5.98 -9.17 -3.64
N VAL A 76 5.36 -9.85 -4.62
CA VAL A 76 3.91 -10.01 -4.70
C VAL A 76 3.38 -10.80 -3.52
N LEU A 77 3.97 -11.96 -3.21
CA LEU A 77 3.53 -12.82 -2.11
C LEU A 77 3.73 -12.15 -0.74
N LEU A 78 4.81 -11.40 -0.55
CA LEU A 78 5.04 -10.63 0.68
C LEU A 78 4.02 -9.49 0.83
N SER A 79 3.67 -8.79 -0.25
CA SER A 79 2.63 -7.75 -0.22
C SER A 79 1.25 -8.36 0.11
N PHE A 80 0.96 -9.55 -0.39
CA PHE A 80 -0.22 -10.34 0.01
C PHE A 80 -0.18 -10.72 1.50
N LEU A 81 0.95 -11.23 2.01
CA LEU A 81 1.09 -11.54 3.43
C LEU A 81 0.85 -10.29 4.30
N MET A 82 1.38 -9.14 3.87
CA MET A 82 1.16 -7.87 4.56
C MET A 82 -0.32 -7.47 4.57
N MET A 83 -1.06 -7.72 3.48
CA MET A 83 -2.49 -7.44 3.42
C MET A 83 -3.30 -8.35 4.37
N LEU A 84 -2.99 -9.64 4.41
CA LEU A 84 -3.69 -10.63 5.25
C LEU A 84 -3.47 -10.43 6.76
N THR A 85 -2.31 -9.88 7.15
CA THR A 85 -1.92 -9.77 8.57
C THR A 85 -2.34 -8.46 9.25
N ARG A 86 -2.93 -7.51 8.49
CA ARG A 86 -3.33 -6.18 8.98
C ARG A 86 -4.84 -6.07 9.19
N ARG A 87 -5.26 -5.55 10.35
CA ARG A 87 -6.68 -5.31 10.69
C ARG A 87 -7.22 -3.94 10.26
N LYS A 88 -6.36 -2.93 10.16
CA LYS A 88 -6.78 -1.53 9.90
C LYS A 88 -6.84 -1.27 8.40
N ALA A 89 -7.92 -0.64 7.94
CA ALA A 89 -8.15 -0.29 6.53
C ALA A 89 -6.97 0.48 5.91
N VAL A 90 -6.40 1.46 6.63
CA VAL A 90 -5.24 2.25 6.15
C VAL A 90 -4.01 1.37 5.90
N SER A 91 -3.72 0.41 6.78
CA SER A 91 -2.59 -0.52 6.58
C SER A 91 -2.85 -1.51 5.44
N GLN A 92 -4.10 -1.91 5.23
CA GLN A 92 -4.49 -2.76 4.09
C GLN A 92 -4.34 -2.03 2.76
N VAL A 93 -4.68 -0.73 2.70
CA VAL A 93 -4.45 0.12 1.53
C VAL A 93 -2.96 0.22 1.20
N VAL A 94 -2.10 0.42 2.20
CA VAL A 94 -0.63 0.45 1.97
C VAL A 94 -0.14 -0.90 1.43
N ALA A 95 -0.62 -2.01 1.98
CA ALA A 95 -0.30 -3.35 1.48
C ALA A 95 -0.81 -3.58 0.05
N PHE A 96 -2.00 -3.07 -0.28
CA PHE A 96 -2.56 -3.10 -1.64
C PHE A 96 -1.68 -2.35 -2.62
N LEU A 97 -1.31 -1.11 -2.30
CA LEU A 97 -0.43 -0.30 -3.14
C LEU A 97 0.94 -0.98 -3.33
N SER A 98 1.48 -1.63 -2.30
CA SER A 98 2.71 -2.42 -2.41
C SER A 98 2.55 -3.61 -3.38
N LEU A 99 1.41 -4.30 -3.31
CA LEU A 99 1.09 -5.43 -4.18
C LEU A 99 0.98 -4.98 -5.65
N GLU A 100 0.31 -3.86 -5.89
CA GLU A 100 0.17 -3.29 -7.23
C GLU A 100 1.55 -2.94 -7.83
N ASN A 101 2.41 -2.26 -7.07
CA ASN A 101 3.79 -1.96 -7.46
C ASN A 101 4.60 -3.23 -7.75
N SER A 102 4.42 -4.28 -6.93
CA SER A 102 5.07 -5.57 -7.12
C SER A 102 4.60 -6.26 -8.40
N LEU A 103 3.32 -6.14 -8.75
CA LEU A 103 2.74 -6.69 -9.98
C LEU A 103 3.26 -5.96 -11.22
N PHE A 104 3.36 -4.63 -11.18
CA PHE A 104 4.01 -3.85 -12.24
C PHE A 104 5.47 -4.23 -12.44
N PHE A 105 6.20 -4.40 -11.33
CA PHE A 105 7.59 -4.87 -11.37
C PHE A 105 7.69 -6.26 -12.00
N ALA A 106 6.80 -7.19 -11.63
CA ALA A 106 6.73 -8.53 -12.20
C ALA A 106 6.48 -8.51 -13.72
N ALA A 107 5.46 -7.77 -14.14
CA ALA A 107 5.09 -7.66 -15.54
C ALA A 107 6.20 -7.02 -16.38
N THR A 108 6.75 -5.90 -15.91
CA THR A 108 7.83 -5.18 -16.62
C THR A 108 9.08 -6.06 -16.72
N SER A 109 9.43 -6.78 -15.65
CA SER A 109 10.58 -7.70 -15.64
C SER A 109 10.38 -8.90 -16.56
N ALA A 110 9.15 -9.40 -16.70
CA ALA A 110 8.83 -10.55 -17.54
C ALA A 110 8.73 -10.21 -19.04
N THR A 111 8.42 -8.96 -19.40
CA THR A 111 7.96 -8.63 -20.76
C THR A 111 8.75 -7.52 -21.47
N GLN A 112 9.79 -6.97 -20.83
CA GLN A 112 10.71 -5.96 -21.41
C GLN A 112 10.01 -4.78 -22.13
N GLY A 113 8.82 -4.40 -21.66
CA GLY A 113 8.03 -3.30 -22.21
C GLY A 113 6.59 -3.73 -22.51
N MET A 114 5.72 -3.66 -21.51
CA MET A 114 4.28 -3.91 -21.67
C MET A 114 3.46 -2.67 -21.36
N PRO A 115 2.97 -1.93 -22.38
CA PRO A 115 2.07 -0.80 -22.21
C PRO A 115 0.75 -1.19 -21.52
N LEU A 116 0.20 -2.37 -21.85
CA LEU A 116 -1.13 -2.78 -21.38
C LEU A 116 -1.21 -3.02 -19.87
N VAL A 117 -0.18 -3.61 -19.25
CA VAL A 117 -0.19 -3.81 -17.79
C VAL A 117 -0.07 -2.48 -17.07
N VAL A 118 0.71 -1.54 -17.62
CA VAL A 118 0.81 -0.16 -17.13
C VAL A 118 -0.56 0.53 -17.17
N GLU A 119 -1.29 0.42 -18.27
CA GLU A 119 -2.62 1.00 -18.43
C GLU A 119 -3.66 0.42 -17.45
N PHE A 120 -3.69 -0.90 -17.27
CA PHE A 120 -4.58 -1.54 -16.30
C PHE A 120 -4.30 -1.13 -14.86
N GLY A 121 -3.02 -1.00 -14.51
CA GLY A 121 -2.69 -0.58 -13.15
C GLY A 121 -2.96 0.91 -12.91
N ILE A 122 -2.80 1.79 -13.91
CA ILE A 122 -3.28 3.19 -13.79
C ILE A 122 -4.79 3.23 -13.49
N ALA A 123 -5.58 2.36 -14.14
CA ALA A 123 -7.02 2.26 -13.86
C ALA A 123 -7.30 1.76 -12.43
N LEU A 124 -6.51 0.81 -11.92
CA LEU A 124 -6.60 0.35 -10.53
C LEU A 124 -6.23 1.43 -9.53
N ASP A 125 -5.14 2.17 -9.77
CA ASP A 125 -4.67 3.27 -8.91
C ASP A 125 -5.77 4.36 -8.76
N VAL A 126 -6.47 4.68 -9.84
CA VAL A 126 -7.63 5.58 -9.83
C VAL A 126 -8.79 5.01 -9.01
N MET A 127 -9.07 3.71 -9.14
CA MET A 127 -10.14 3.05 -8.37
C MET A 127 -9.82 3.10 -6.86
N VAL A 128 -8.59 2.77 -6.47
CA VAL A 128 -8.13 2.83 -5.07
C VAL A 128 -8.18 4.26 -4.54
N ALA A 129 -7.72 5.24 -5.31
CA ALA A 129 -7.81 6.64 -4.94
C ALA A 129 -9.26 7.05 -4.66
N SER A 130 -10.23 6.61 -5.48
CA SER A 130 -11.65 6.90 -5.25
C SER A 130 -12.19 6.26 -3.96
N PHE A 131 -11.80 5.03 -3.64
CA PHE A 131 -12.14 4.39 -2.36
C PHE A 131 -11.56 5.14 -1.16
N ILE A 132 -10.29 5.55 -1.23
CA ILE A 132 -9.63 6.33 -0.18
C ILE A 132 -10.35 7.67 0.01
N PHE A 133 -10.65 8.39 -1.08
CA PHE A 133 -11.41 9.64 -1.02
C PHE A 133 -12.82 9.43 -0.44
N GLY A 134 -13.49 8.34 -0.80
CA GLY A 134 -14.79 7.97 -0.24
C GLY A 134 -14.71 7.77 1.28
N ILE A 135 -13.74 6.99 1.76
CA ILE A 135 -13.52 6.78 3.20
C ILE A 135 -13.22 8.12 3.90
N PHE A 136 -12.35 8.96 3.35
CA PHE A 136 -12.07 10.28 3.91
C PHE A 136 -13.31 11.17 3.95
N PHE A 137 -14.14 11.16 2.90
CA PHE A 137 -15.36 11.95 2.85
C PHE A 137 -16.39 11.48 3.90
N PHE A 138 -16.54 10.15 4.07
CA PHE A 138 -17.35 9.58 5.14
C PHE A 138 -16.84 9.95 6.53
N GLN A 139 -15.51 9.87 6.75
CA GLN A 139 -14.88 10.25 8.01
C GLN A 139 -15.04 11.74 8.32
N ILE A 140 -14.89 12.61 7.31
CA ILE A 140 -15.13 14.06 7.42
C ILE A 140 -16.59 14.30 7.76
N ARG A 141 -17.54 13.70 7.03
CA ARG A 141 -18.98 13.84 7.32
C ARG A 141 -19.31 13.40 8.74
N GLU A 142 -18.79 12.28 9.20
CA GLU A 142 -18.97 11.77 10.57
C GLU A 142 -18.35 12.71 11.62
N THR A 143 -17.20 13.32 11.33
CA THR A 143 -16.55 14.30 12.22
C THR A 143 -17.30 15.64 12.24
N PHE A 144 -17.85 16.09 11.11
CA PHE A 144 -18.57 17.37 10.99
C PHE A 144 -20.04 17.28 11.44
N ASP A 145 -20.70 16.12 11.37
CA ASP A 145 -22.02 15.89 12.02
C ASP A 145 -21.90 15.95 13.55
N SER A 146 -20.71 15.76 14.14
CA SER A 146 -20.47 15.92 15.58
C SER A 146 -20.21 17.38 16.03
N LEU A 147 -20.24 18.31 15.07
CA LEU A 147 -20.07 19.75 15.29
C LEU A 147 -21.34 20.52 14.95
N ASP A 148 -22.51 19.88 15.03
CA ASP A 148 -23.79 20.60 14.95
C ASP A 148 -24.09 21.29 16.29
N ILE A 149 -24.19 22.60 16.21
CA ILE A 149 -24.05 23.59 17.29
C ILE A 149 -25.43 23.85 17.91
N THR A 150 -26.21 22.80 18.19
CA THR A 150 -27.59 22.94 18.69
C THR A 150 -27.67 23.10 20.20
N ASN A 151 -26.57 23.44 20.87
CA ASN A 151 -26.53 23.60 22.33
C ASN A 151 -25.94 24.94 22.82
N MET A 152 -25.88 25.96 21.95
CA MET A 152 -25.45 27.33 22.31
C MET A 152 -26.61 28.34 22.41
N GLU A 153 -27.81 27.91 22.81
CA GLU A 153 -28.93 28.82 23.06
C GLU A 153 -29.53 28.50 24.45
N ASN A 154 -28.79 28.79 25.53
CA ASN A 154 -29.33 28.72 26.90
C ASN A 154 -28.54 29.50 27.96
N LEU A 155 -27.80 30.54 27.60
CA LEU A 155 -27.20 31.46 28.60
C LEU A 155 -27.20 32.89 28.08
N LYS A 156 -28.41 33.45 27.93
CA LYS A 156 -28.59 34.90 27.90
C LYS A 156 -29.88 35.31 28.61
N ASP A 157 -30.02 34.77 29.82
CA ASP A 157 -30.77 35.41 30.89
C ASP A 157 -29.74 35.88 31.92
N ASP A 158 -29.34 37.14 31.78
CA ASP A 158 -28.99 38.10 32.84
C ASP A 158 -28.71 39.48 32.20
#